data_AF-A0A242C6I6-F1
#
_entry.id   AF-A0A242C6I6-F1
#
_cell.length_a   1.000
_cell.length_b   1.000
_cell.length_c   1.000
_cell.angle_alpha   90.00
_cell.angle_beta   90.00
_cell.angle_gamma   90.00
#
_symmetry.space_group_name_H-M   'P 1'
#
loop_
_entity.id
_entity.type
_entity.pdbx_description
1 polymer ?
#
loop_
_entity_poly.entity_id
_entity_poly.type
_entity_poly.pdbx_seq_one_letter_code
_entity_poly.pdbx_strand_id
1 'polypeptide(L)'
;MLNPYFAFGVPVFLLFLYVVFAIIRNKSKLHYIGFVLLLIAAFMMAFSFQVLQGLWTLEVSHSIEQLNKLSYSPELLWIPLILGGVLAVLNLWRGVKRVQSFREDSH
;
A
#
# COMPACT_ATOMS: atom_id res chain seq x y z
N MET A 1 12.56 8.96 -12.97
CA MET A 1 11.65 10.06 -13.34
C MET A 1 10.41 9.98 -12.46
N LEU A 2 10.17 10.97 -11.62
CA LEU A 2 8.96 11.05 -10.81
C LEU A 2 7.81 11.49 -11.71
N ASN A 3 7.05 10.55 -12.26
CA ASN A 3 5.83 10.88 -12.99
C ASN A 3 4.67 10.95 -11.97
N PRO A 4 4.06 12.13 -11.77
CA PRO A 4 2.97 12.31 -10.80
C PRO A 4 1.78 11.37 -11.05
N TYR A 5 1.50 11.01 -12.31
CA TYR A 5 0.47 10.01 -12.63
C TYR A 5 0.81 8.63 -12.07
N PHE A 6 2.09 8.24 -12.05
CA PHE A 6 2.51 6.99 -11.42
C PHE A 6 2.56 7.10 -9.90
N ALA A 7 3.01 8.24 -9.37
CA ALA A 7 3.13 8.50 -7.93
C ALA A 7 1.79 8.32 -7.19
N PHE A 8 0.68 8.74 -7.79
CA PHE A 8 -0.66 8.58 -7.23
C PHE A 8 -1.47 7.45 -7.89
N GLY A 9 -1.33 7.25 -9.19
CA GLY A 9 -2.13 6.28 -9.94
C GLY A 9 -1.88 4.84 -9.50
N VAL A 10 -0.62 4.47 -9.24
CA VAL A 10 -0.31 3.12 -8.76
C VAL A 10 -0.90 2.86 -7.36
N PRO A 11 -0.73 3.74 -6.35
CA PRO A 11 -1.41 3.57 -5.07
C PRO A 11 -2.94 3.54 -5.16
N VAL A 12 -3.56 4.41 -5.98
CA VAL A 12 -5.02 4.41 -6.16
C VAL A 12 -5.50 3.09 -6.77
N PHE A 13 -4.80 2.58 -7.78
CA PHE A 13 -5.10 1.29 -8.39
C PHE A 13 -4.96 0.14 -7.38
N LEU A 14 -3.88 0.14 -6.58
CA LEU A 14 -3.67 -0.87 -5.55
C LEU A 14 -4.73 -0.80 -4.45
N LEU A 15 -5.18 0.41 -4.07
CA LEU A 15 -6.27 0.59 -3.12
C LEU A 15 -7.59 0.04 -3.67
N PHE A 16 -7.90 0.34 -4.95
CA PHE A 16 -9.06 -0.24 -5.62
C PHE A 16 -9.01 -1.77 -5.60
N LEU A 17 -7.87 -2.35 -5.99
CA LEU A 17 -7.65 -3.79 -5.98
C LEU A 17 -7.82 -4.37 -4.57
N TYR A 18 -7.27 -3.71 -3.56
CA TYR A 18 -7.40 -4.08 -2.15
C TYR A 18 -8.87 -4.14 -1.73
N VAL A 19 -9.67 -3.11 -2.06
CA VAL A 19 -11.09 -3.06 -1.73
C VAL A 19 -11.85 -4.21 -2.40
N VAL A 20 -11.59 -4.48 -3.68
CA VAL A 20 -12.21 -5.60 -4.40
C VAL A 20 -11.91 -6.93 -3.70
N PHE A 21 -10.64 -7.22 -3.40
CA PHE A 21 -10.28 -8.46 -2.69
C PHE A 21 -10.81 -8.51 -1.26
N ALA A 22 -10.94 -7.36 -0.57
CA ALA A 22 -11.50 -7.30 0.76
C ALA A 22 -13.00 -7.63 0.76
N ILE A 23 -13.74 -7.20 -0.26
CA ILE A 23 -15.15 -7.57 -0.47
C ILE A 23 -15.26 -9.06 -0.77
N ILE A 24 -14.41 -9.59 -1.67
CA ILE A 24 -14.40 -11.03 -2.01
C ILE A 24 -14.07 -11.87 -0.77
N ARG A 25 -13.12 -11.44 0.07
CA ARG A 25 -12.76 -12.11 1.33
C ARG A 25 -13.98 -12.37 2.22
N ASN A 26 -14.89 -11.41 2.34
CA ASN A 26 -16.07 -11.56 3.18
C ASN A 26 -17.07 -12.60 2.64
N LYS A 27 -17.05 -12.89 1.33
CA LYS A 27 -17.98 -13.83 0.70
C LYS A 27 -17.37 -15.20 0.41
N SER A 28 -16.05 -15.31 0.41
CA SER A 28 -15.34 -16.54 0.01
C SER A 28 -14.70 -17.26 1.19
N LYS A 29 -14.77 -18.60 1.21
CA LYS A 29 -14.03 -19.47 2.15
C LYS A 29 -12.53 -19.59 1.82
N LEU A 30 -12.01 -18.76 0.92
CA LEU A 30 -10.65 -18.89 0.39
C LEU A 30 -9.62 -18.35 1.41
N HIS A 31 -8.84 -19.26 1.98
CA HIS A 31 -7.89 -18.96 3.06
C HIS A 31 -6.72 -18.05 2.62
N TYR A 32 -6.34 -18.05 1.35
CA TYR A 32 -5.20 -17.27 0.84
C TYR A 32 -5.52 -15.79 0.57
N ILE A 33 -6.79 -15.36 0.60
CA ILE A 33 -7.15 -13.95 0.30
C ILE A 33 -6.52 -13.01 1.34
N GLY A 34 -6.38 -13.42 2.60
CA GLY A 34 -5.70 -12.63 3.62
C GLY A 34 -4.23 -12.34 3.25
N PHE A 35 -3.56 -13.30 2.62
CA PHE A 35 -2.19 -13.13 2.13
C PHE A 35 -2.15 -12.22 0.90
N VAL A 36 -3.11 -12.32 -0.02
CA VAL A 36 -3.24 -11.40 -1.16
C VAL A 36 -3.43 -9.95 -0.68
N LEU A 37 -4.28 -9.72 0.32
CA LEU A 37 -4.48 -8.40 0.92
C LEU A 37 -3.21 -7.86 1.59
N LEU A 38 -2.42 -8.73 2.23
CA LEU A 38 -1.11 -8.36 2.76
C LEU A 38 -0.15 -7.94 1.66
N LEU A 39 -0.07 -8.72 0.57
CA LEU A 39 0.80 -8.40 -0.56
C LEU A 39 0.45 -7.06 -1.20
N ILE A 40 -0.83 -6.81 -1.47
CA ILE A 40 -1.28 -5.54 -2.07
C ILE A 40 -0.90 -4.36 -1.15
N ALA A 41 -1.13 -4.49 0.16
CA ALA A 41 -0.79 -3.44 1.12
C ALA A 41 0.73 -3.21 1.23
N ALA A 42 1.52 -4.28 1.27
CA ALA A 42 2.98 -4.19 1.31
C ALA A 42 3.54 -3.56 0.02
N PHE A 43 3.01 -3.91 -1.15
CA PHE A 43 3.37 -3.30 -2.42
C PHE A 43 3.03 -1.80 -2.44
N MET A 44 1.83 -1.42 -1.96
CA MET A 44 1.44 -0.02 -1.89
C MET A 44 2.37 0.78 -0.97
N MET A 45 2.73 0.22 0.20
CA MET A 45 3.68 0.84 1.12
C MET A 45 5.06 0.99 0.49
N ALA A 46 5.64 -0.10 -0.04
CA ALA A 46 6.98 -0.10 -0.62
C ALA A 46 7.09 0.83 -1.83
N PHE A 47 6.10 0.80 -2.72
CA PHE A 47 6.04 1.72 -3.86
C PHE A 47 5.97 3.17 -3.41
N SER A 48 5.09 3.50 -2.46
CA SER A 48 4.96 4.88 -1.95
C SER A 48 6.25 5.35 -1.26
N PHE A 49 6.95 4.45 -0.57
CA PHE A 49 8.26 4.74 0.01
C PHE A 49 9.32 5.01 -1.06
N GLN A 50 9.35 4.24 -2.16
CA GLN A 50 10.25 4.49 -3.29
C GLN A 50 9.97 5.84 -3.96
N VAL A 51 8.70 6.22 -4.12
CA VAL A 51 8.29 7.53 -4.66
C VAL A 51 8.79 8.67 -3.76
N LEU A 52 8.63 8.53 -2.44
CA LEU A 52 9.08 9.54 -1.48
C LEU A 52 10.61 9.65 -1.42
N GLN A 53 11.32 8.52 -1.45
CA GLN A 53 12.79 8.51 -1.58
C GLN A 53 13.25 9.16 -2.89
N GLY A 54 12.54 8.92 -4.00
CA GLY A 54 12.82 9.55 -5.27
C GLY A 54 12.72 11.07 -5.21
N LEU A 55 11.81 11.61 -4.39
CA LEU A 55 11.69 13.06 -4.20
C LEU A 55 12.86 13.65 -3.41
N TRP A 56 13.35 12.94 -2.41
CA TRP A 56 14.48 13.40 -1.60
C TRP A 56 15.83 13.27 -2.29
N THR A 57 15.97 12.32 -3.22
CA THR A 57 17.24 11.99 -3.87
C THR A 57 17.46 12.71 -5.21
N LEU A 58 16.40 13.14 -5.88
CA LEU A 58 16.50 13.97 -7.08
C LEU A 58 16.73 15.44 -6.70
N GLU A 59 17.49 16.19 -7.53
CA GLU A 59 17.65 17.64 -7.40
C GLU A 59 16.30 18.30 -7.14
N VAL A 60 16.12 18.73 -5.89
CA VAL A 60 14.86 19.10 -5.24
C VAL A 60 14.09 20.13 -6.06
N SER A 61 14.80 20.98 -6.80
CA SER A 61 14.27 22.02 -7.68
C SER A 61 13.40 21.47 -8.81
N HIS A 62 13.80 20.43 -9.53
CA HIS A 62 13.10 20.05 -10.76
C HIS A 62 11.85 19.20 -10.50
N SER A 63 11.89 18.34 -9.47
CA SER A 63 10.81 17.43 -9.08
C SER A 63 9.68 18.16 -8.35
N ILE A 64 10.03 19.09 -7.44
CA ILE A 64 9.06 19.94 -6.76
C ILE A 64 8.40 20.89 -7.76
N GLU A 65 9.15 21.42 -8.74
CA GLU A 65 8.56 22.27 -9.78
C GLU A 65 7.54 21.52 -10.64
N GLN A 66 7.75 20.23 -10.94
CA GLN A 66 6.76 19.41 -11.65
C GLN A 66 5.50 19.12 -10.82
N LEU A 67 5.66 18.83 -9.52
CA LEU A 67 4.53 18.67 -8.58
C LEU A 67 3.75 19.98 -8.38
N ASN A 68 4.45 21.11 -8.22
CA ASN A 68 3.87 22.44 -8.12
C ASN A 68 3.17 22.87 -9.42
N LYS A 69 3.72 22.51 -10.61
CA LYS A 69 3.05 22.73 -11.90
C LYS A 69 1.73 21.98 -12.01
N LEU A 70 1.55 20.88 -11.28
CA LEU A 70 0.30 20.14 -11.17
C LEU A 70 -0.53 20.53 -9.94
N SER A 71 -0.15 21.57 -9.20
CA SER A 71 -0.78 22.03 -7.95
C SER A 71 -0.90 20.94 -6.87
N TYR A 72 -0.03 19.92 -6.89
CA TYR A 72 -0.01 18.87 -5.89
C TYR A 72 1.02 19.17 -4.80
N SER A 73 0.52 19.23 -3.57
CA SER A 73 1.31 19.30 -2.34
C SER A 73 2.11 17.99 -2.17
N PRO A 74 3.45 18.02 -2.07
CA PRO A 74 4.29 16.84 -1.85
C PRO A 74 3.90 16.04 -0.60
N GLU A 75 3.29 16.70 0.38
CA GLU A 75 2.77 16.11 1.61
C GLU A 75 1.71 15.02 1.33
N LEU A 76 0.98 15.11 0.21
CA LEU A 76 -0.03 14.11 -0.18
C LEU A 76 0.56 12.72 -0.44
N LEU A 77 1.85 12.62 -0.74
CA LEU A 77 2.52 11.34 -1.00
C LEU A 77 2.70 10.49 0.26
N TRP A 78 2.54 11.09 1.44
CA TRP A 78 2.51 10.35 2.70
C TRP A 78 1.23 9.56 2.89
N ILE A 79 0.11 10.00 2.29
CA ILE A 79 -1.20 9.33 2.43
C ILE A 79 -1.14 7.87 1.99
N PRO A 80 -0.72 7.54 0.75
CA PRO A 80 -0.66 6.14 0.31
C PRO A 80 0.39 5.32 1.08
N LEU A 81 1.46 5.94 1.55
CA LEU A 81 2.47 5.29 2.38
C LEU A 81 1.91 4.86 3.74
N ILE A 82 1.27 5.80 4.46
CA ILE A 82 0.66 5.54 5.77
C ILE A 82 -0.46 4.52 5.63
N LEU A 83 -1.33 4.69 4.62
CA LEU A 83 -2.42 3.76 4.35
C LEU A 83 -1.89 2.35 4.06
N GLY A 84 -0.86 2.23 3.22
CA GLY A 84 -0.21 0.95 2.93
C GLY A 84 0.38 0.31 4.18
N GLY A 85 1.08 1.09 5.00
CA GLY A 85 1.66 0.63 6.27
C GLY A 85 0.61 0.13 7.26
N VAL A 86 -0.46 0.90 7.47
CA VAL A 86 -1.58 0.49 8.35
C VAL A 86 -2.22 -0.81 7.86
N LEU A 87 -2.54 -0.90 6.56
CA LEU A 87 -3.16 -2.10 5.99
C LEU A 87 -2.21 -3.31 6.02
N ALA A 88 -0.90 -3.11 5.85
CA ALA A 88 0.10 -4.17 5.93
C ALA A 88 0.19 -4.72 7.36
N VAL A 89 0.30 -3.84 8.36
CA VAL A 89 0.33 -4.24 9.78
C VAL A 89 -0.96 -4.96 10.18
N LEU A 90 -2.12 -4.45 9.77
CA LEU A 90 -3.42 -5.09 10.06
C LEU A 90 -3.53 -6.48 9.45
N ASN A 91 -3.11 -6.67 8.19
CA ASN A 91 -3.17 -7.98 7.55
C ASN A 91 -2.11 -8.94 8.11
N LEU A 92 -0.93 -8.45 8.46
CA LEU A 92 0.12 -9.25 9.09
C LEU A 92 -0.36 -9.77 10.45
N TRP A 93 -0.91 -8.89 11.29
CA TRP A 93 -1.47 -9.28 12.59
C TRP A 93 -2.58 -10.32 12.46
N ARG A 94 -3.50 -10.14 11.50
CA ARG A 94 -4.56 -11.13 11.18
C ARG A 94 -3.97 -12.47 10.71
N GLY A 95 -2.91 -12.43 9.91
CA GLY A 95 -2.19 -13.60 9.45
C GLY A 95 -1.55 -14.38 10.60
N VAL A 96 -0.82 -13.69 11.48
CA VAL A 96 -0.18 -14.28 12.66
C VAL A 96 -1.22 -14.91 13.58
N LYS A 97 -2.31 -14.20 13.90
CA LYS A 97 -3.39 -14.73 14.75
C LYS A 97 -4.00 -16.01 14.19
N ARG A 98 -4.15 -16.08 12.86
CA ARG A 98 -4.69 -17.27 12.18
C ARG A 98 -3.72 -18.45 12.20
N VAL A 99 -2.42 -18.21 12.07
CA VAL A 99 -1.42 -19.29 12.19
C VAL A 99 -1.36 -19.81 13.62
N GLN A 100 -1.49 -18.94 14.62
CA GLN A 100 -1.53 -19.32 16.02
C GLN A 100 -2.74 -20.21 16.35
N SER A 101 -3.94 -19.89 15.83
CA SER A 101 -5.12 -20.73 16.09
C SER A 101 -4.96 -22.15 15.57
N PHE A 102 -4.31 -22.35 14.43
CA PHE A 102 -4.05 -23.71 13.92
C PHE A 102 -3.10 -24.54 14.78
N ARG A 103 -2.23 -23.88 15.59
CA ARG A 103 -1.35 -24.57 16.54
C ARG A 103 -2.08 -24.97 17.82
N GLU A 104 -3.03 -24.15 18.26
CA GLU A 104 -3.84 -24.41 19.45
C GLU A 104 -4.85 -25.55 19.21
N ASP A 105 -5.45 -25.64 18.02
CA ASP A 105 -6.38 -26.72 17.66
C ASP A 105 -5.71 -28.10 17.47
N SER A 106 -4.38 -28.15 17.40
CA SER A 106 -3.60 -29.38 17.19
C SER A 106 -3.09 -30.06 18.47
N HIS A 107 -3.47 -29.55 19.65
CA HIS A 107 -3.17 -30.10 20.97
C HIS A 107 -4.43 -30.58 21.67
#